data_AF-A0A3P8M338-F1
#
_entry.id   AF-A0A3P8M338-F1
#
_cell.length_a   1.000
_cell.length_b   1.000
_cell.length_c   1.000
_cell.angle_alpha   90.00
_cell.angle_beta   90.00
_cell.angle_gamma   90.00
#
_symmetry.space_group_name_H-M   'P 1'
#
loop_
_entity.id
_entity.type
_entity.pdbx_description
1 polymer ?
#
loop_
_entity_poly.entity_id
_entity_poly.type
_entity_poly.pdbx_seq_one_letter_code
_entity_poly.pdbx_strand_id
1 'polypeptide(L)'
;MIQALPFLIASTREVMGLEASGEYPLTDIAGKHVVVLGGGDTAMDCLRTAVRRGAASVTCAYRRDEQSMPGSKKEVVNAREEGVAFQFNVQPQRILRGRKGAVARGEHDPYRNGRAGAGRATSPAPGGRF
;
A
#
# COMPACT_ATOMS: atom_id res chain seq x y z
N MET A 1 2.37 -10.68 5.07
CA MET A 1 2.55 -10.08 3.74
C MET A 1 1.53 -10.71 2.83
N ILE A 2 0.72 -9.91 2.14
CA ILE A 2 -0.38 -10.37 1.29
C ILE A 2 -0.08 -9.93 -0.14
N GLN A 3 -0.31 -10.81 -1.12
CA GLN A 3 -0.19 -10.45 -2.53
C GLN A 3 -1.45 -9.73 -3.00
N ALA A 4 -1.29 -8.72 -3.86
CA ALA A 4 -2.39 -7.85 -4.27
C ALA A 4 -3.50 -8.60 -5.03
N LEU A 5 -3.16 -9.38 -6.05
CA LEU A 5 -4.15 -10.09 -6.86
C LEU A 5 -4.97 -11.10 -6.03
N PRO A 6 -4.37 -12.00 -5.23
CA PRO A 6 -5.15 -12.87 -4.36
C PRO A 6 -6.07 -12.14 -3.38
N PHE A 7 -5.62 -11.01 -2.83
CA PHE A 7 -6.44 -10.18 -1.93
C PHE A 7 -7.66 -9.59 -2.63
N LEU A 8 -7.48 -9.04 -3.83
CA LEU A 8 -8.57 -8.48 -4.63
C LEU A 8 -9.52 -9.58 -5.11
N ILE A 9 -9.00 -10.70 -5.60
CA ILE A 9 -9.82 -11.85 -6.02
C ILE A 9 -10.65 -12.37 -4.85
N ALA A 10 -10.05 -12.58 -3.67
CA ALA A 10 -10.78 -13.03 -2.48
C ALA A 10 -11.88 -12.05 -2.07
N SER A 11 -11.61 -10.74 -2.13
CA SER A 11 -12.59 -9.71 -1.81
C SER A 11 -13.75 -9.67 -2.82
N THR A 12 -13.45 -9.77 -4.11
CA THR A 12 -14.48 -9.82 -5.17
C THR A 12 -15.36 -11.05 -5.02
N ARG A 13 -14.78 -12.22 -4.73
CA ARG A 13 -15.55 -13.46 -4.52
C ARG A 13 -16.54 -13.35 -3.38
N GLU A 14 -16.11 -12.77 -2.25
CA GLU A 14 -16.98 -12.51 -1.10
C GLU A 14 -18.15 -11.59 -1.46
N VAL A 15 -17.87 -10.46 -2.14
CA VAL A 15 -18.91 -9.51 -2.58
C VAL A 15 -19.89 -10.16 -3.56
N MET A 16 -19.42 -11.08 -4.41
CA MET A 16 -20.26 -11.84 -5.34
C MET A 16 -21.02 -13.00 -4.68
N GLY A 17 -20.84 -13.25 -3.37
CA GLY A 17 -21.48 -14.37 -2.67
C GLY A 17 -21.01 -15.75 -3.14
N LEU A 18 -19.79 -15.84 -3.69
CA LEU A 18 -19.21 -17.11 -4.13
C LEU A 18 -18.66 -17.91 -2.95
N GLU A 19 -18.69 -19.23 -3.07
CA GLU A 19 -18.12 -20.14 -2.08
C GLU A 19 -16.65 -19.81 -1.74
N ALA A 20 -16.30 -20.02 -0.47
CA ALA A 20 -14.95 -19.83 0.02
C ALA A 20 -13.96 -20.67 -0.80
N SER A 21 -12.88 -20.04 -1.26
CA SER A 21 -11.84 -20.72 -2.02
C SER A 21 -10.59 -20.92 -1.17
N GLY A 22 -10.09 -22.16 -1.12
CA GLY A 22 -8.78 -22.45 -0.54
C GLY A 22 -7.61 -21.86 -1.33
N GLU A 23 -7.82 -21.57 -2.63
CA GLU A 23 -6.83 -20.94 -3.51
C GLU A 23 -6.74 -19.43 -3.25
N TYR A 24 -7.87 -18.79 -2.96
CA TYR A 24 -7.98 -17.35 -2.66
C TYR A 24 -8.57 -17.14 -1.26
N PRO A 25 -7.82 -17.48 -0.19
CA PRO A 25 -8.31 -17.37 1.16
C PRO A 25 -8.53 -15.90 1.54
N LEU A 26 -9.69 -15.62 2.12
CA LEU A 26 -10.03 -14.30 2.62
C LEU A 26 -9.15 -13.95 3.81
N THR A 27 -8.35 -12.90 3.67
CA THR A 27 -7.52 -12.42 4.78
C THR A 27 -8.28 -11.39 5.59
N ASP A 28 -8.56 -11.72 6.86
CA ASP A 28 -9.13 -10.74 7.78
C ASP A 28 -8.11 -9.63 8.09
N ILE A 29 -8.50 -8.40 7.79
CA ILE A 29 -7.71 -7.18 8.03
C ILE A 29 -8.46 -6.16 8.88
N ALA A 30 -9.64 -6.50 9.40
CA ALA A 30 -10.42 -5.61 10.24
C ALA A 30 -9.61 -5.20 11.48
N GLY A 31 -9.61 -3.91 11.80
CA GLY A 31 -8.86 -3.35 12.93
C GLY A 31 -7.33 -3.36 12.78
N LYS A 32 -6.78 -3.77 11.62
CA LYS A 32 -5.32 -3.81 11.39
C LYS A 32 -4.82 -2.54 10.70
N HIS A 33 -3.55 -2.21 10.94
CA HIS A 33 -2.83 -1.17 10.20
C HIS A 33 -2.28 -1.76 8.90
N VAL A 34 -2.78 -1.31 7.75
CA VAL A 34 -2.43 -1.84 6.43
C VAL A 34 -1.54 -0.86 5.70
N VAL A 35 -0.42 -1.35 5.17
CA VAL A 35 0.47 -0.59 4.29
C VAL A 35 0.48 -1.25 2.92
N VAL A 36 0.14 -0.49 1.88
CA VAL A 36 0.21 -0.91 0.48
C VAL A 36 1.45 -0.30 -0.15
N LEU A 37 2.28 -1.16 -0.77
CA LEU A 37 3.51 -0.75 -1.43
C LEU A 37 3.26 -0.60 -2.93
N GLY A 38 3.22 0.63 -3.43
CA GLY A 38 2.95 0.91 -4.85
C GLY A 38 2.03 2.12 -5.05
N GLY A 39 1.87 2.52 -6.32
CA GLY A 39 1.05 3.67 -6.69
C GLY A 39 0.33 3.53 -8.03
N GLY A 40 0.20 2.31 -8.56
CA GLY A 40 -0.59 2.03 -9.76
C GLY A 40 -2.04 1.70 -9.45
N ASP A 41 -2.83 1.35 -10.47
CA ASP A 41 -4.26 1.07 -10.31
C ASP A 41 -4.52 -0.08 -9.32
N THR A 42 -3.77 -1.19 -9.45
CA THR A 42 -3.85 -2.30 -8.48
C THR A 42 -3.58 -1.87 -7.04
N ALA A 43 -2.72 -0.87 -6.82
CA ALA A 43 -2.47 -0.34 -5.49
C ALA A 43 -3.68 0.46 -4.99
N MET A 44 -4.29 1.28 -5.85
CA MET A 44 -5.51 2.03 -5.51
C MET A 44 -6.67 1.10 -5.15
N ASP A 45 -6.85 0.02 -5.92
CA ASP A 45 -7.86 -1.00 -5.62
C ASP A 45 -7.59 -1.64 -4.25
N CYS A 46 -6.34 -2.00 -3.95
CA CYS A 46 -5.98 -2.57 -2.66
C CYS A 46 -6.23 -1.60 -1.50
N LEU A 47 -5.88 -0.32 -1.67
CA LEU A 47 -6.06 0.72 -0.66
C LEU A 47 -7.54 0.89 -0.30
N ARG A 48 -8.38 1.12 -1.30
CA ARG A 48 -9.82 1.35 -1.12
C ARG A 48 -10.54 0.10 -0.63
N THR A 49 -10.13 -1.09 -1.11
CA THR A 49 -10.63 -2.37 -0.60
C THR A 49 -10.27 -2.53 0.88
N ALA A 50 -9.04 -2.19 1.29
CA ALA A 50 -8.63 -2.30 2.69
C ALA A 50 -9.45 -1.38 3.62
N VAL A 51 -9.76 -0.16 3.19
CA VAL A 51 -10.67 0.75 3.92
C VAL A 51 -12.04 0.11 4.11
N ARG A 52 -12.67 -0.35 3.02
CA ARG A 52 -14.01 -0.96 3.06
C ARG A 52 -14.09 -2.23 3.90
N ARG A 53 -12.97 -2.96 4.03
CA ARG A 53 -12.84 -4.14 4.89
C ARG A 53 -12.57 -3.81 6.37
N GLY A 54 -12.62 -2.54 6.75
CA GLY A 54 -12.54 -2.11 8.15
C GLY A 54 -11.12 -2.09 8.72
N ALA A 55 -10.09 -1.93 7.89
CA ALA A 55 -8.74 -1.68 8.40
C ALA A 55 -8.72 -0.45 9.33
N ALA A 56 -7.96 -0.51 10.42
CA ALA A 56 -7.86 0.60 11.39
C ALA A 56 -7.17 1.82 10.78
N SER A 57 -6.21 1.60 9.87
CA SER A 57 -5.59 2.65 9.07
C SER A 57 -5.06 2.04 7.78
N VAL A 58 -5.06 2.83 6.70
CA VAL A 58 -4.52 2.42 5.40
C VAL A 58 -3.52 3.45 4.91
N THR A 59 -2.31 2.99 4.62
CA THR A 59 -1.20 3.84 4.17
C THR A 59 -0.69 3.37 2.81
N CYS A 60 -0.61 4.29 1.85
CA CYS A 60 0.06 4.12 0.57
C CYS A 60 1.53 4.54 0.71
N ALA A 61 2.47 3.60 0.54
CA ALA A 61 3.89 3.89 0.47
C ALA A 61 4.38 3.82 -0.98
N TYR A 62 4.78 4.97 -1.53
CA TYR A 62 5.20 5.11 -2.91
C TYR A 62 6.60 5.70 -3.04
N ARG A 63 7.45 5.06 -3.84
CA ARG A 63 8.89 5.38 -3.97
C ARG A 63 9.22 6.64 -4.76
N ARG A 64 8.23 7.32 -5.34
CA ARG A 64 8.42 8.56 -6.10
C ARG A 64 7.43 9.62 -5.62
N ASP A 65 7.48 10.80 -6.22
CA ASP A 65 6.54 11.87 -5.97
C ASP A 65 5.13 11.55 -6.51
N GLU A 66 4.15 12.32 -6.04
CA GLU A 66 2.75 12.20 -6.44
C GLU A 66 2.52 12.42 -7.95
N GLN A 67 3.26 13.34 -8.58
CA GLN A 67 3.07 13.70 -9.98
C GLN A 67 3.45 12.55 -10.91
N SER A 68 4.38 11.70 -10.46
CA SER A 68 4.83 10.51 -11.16
C SER A 68 4.02 9.24 -10.84
N MET A 69 2.97 9.35 -10.02
CA MET A 69 2.11 8.23 -9.66
C MET A 69 1.36 7.70 -10.90
N PRO A 70 1.48 6.39 -11.24
CA PRO A 70 0.89 5.84 -12.45
C PRO A 70 -0.62 5.59 -12.34
N GLY A 71 -1.17 5.50 -11.12
CA GLY A 71 -2.59 5.31 -10.91
C GLY A 71 -3.41 6.50 -11.43
N SER A 72 -4.64 6.23 -11.86
CA SER A 72 -5.56 7.29 -12.30
C SER A 72 -5.72 8.38 -11.24
N LYS A 73 -5.62 9.65 -11.65
CA LYS A 73 -5.82 10.82 -10.76
C LYS A 73 -7.13 10.73 -9.98
N LYS A 74 -8.19 10.25 -10.64
CA LYS A 74 -9.51 10.04 -10.02
C LYS A 74 -9.43 9.02 -8.88
N GLU A 75 -8.73 7.90 -9.10
CA GLU A 75 -8.57 6.85 -8.09
C GLU A 75 -7.72 7.31 -6.90
N VAL A 76 -6.69 8.11 -7.14
CA VAL A 76 -5.89 8.72 -6.06
C VAL A 76 -6.75 9.67 -5.21
N VAL A 77 -7.59 10.50 -5.83
CA VAL A 77 -8.51 11.39 -5.12
C VAL A 77 -9.53 10.57 -4.32
N ASN A 78 -10.19 9.59 -4.94
CA ASN A 78 -11.14 8.72 -4.26
C ASN A 78 -10.51 8.02 -3.04
N ALA A 79 -9.29 7.50 -3.18
CA ALA A 79 -8.57 6.85 -2.08
C ALA A 79 -8.30 7.83 -0.92
N ARG A 80 -7.92 9.07 -1.21
CA ARG A 80 -7.73 10.12 -0.18
C ARG A 80 -9.03 10.46 0.53
N GLU A 81 -10.12 10.62 -0.21
CA GLU A 81 -11.45 10.91 0.35
C GLU A 81 -11.95 9.76 1.23
N GLU A 82 -11.60 8.51 0.90
CA GLU A 82 -11.86 7.33 1.72
C GLU A 82 -10.94 7.22 2.96
N GLY A 83 -10.01 8.17 3.18
CA GLY A 83 -9.17 8.24 4.38
C GLY A 83 -7.79 7.58 4.27
N VAL A 84 -7.32 7.27 3.05
CA VAL A 84 -5.98 6.71 2.85
C VAL A 84 -4.90 7.77 3.08
N ALA A 85 -3.90 7.43 3.89
CA ALA A 85 -2.71 8.25 4.09
C ALA A 85 -1.68 7.97 2.99
N PHE A 86 -1.13 9.02 2.35
CA PHE A 86 -0.13 8.89 1.29
C PHE A 86 1.27 9.29 1.76
N GLN A 87 2.23 8.42 1.50
CA GLN A 87 3.64 8.56 1.82
C GLN A 87 4.44 8.50 0.52
N PHE A 88 4.94 9.63 0.06
CA PHE A 88 5.70 9.76 -1.19
C PHE A 88 7.20 9.79 -0.95
N ASN A 89 7.97 9.44 -1.99
CA ASN A 89 9.44 9.35 -1.91
C ASN A 89 9.90 8.37 -0.82
N VAL A 90 9.14 7.30 -0.63
CA VAL A 90 9.35 6.28 0.39
C VAL A 90 9.66 4.96 -0.27
N GLN A 91 10.86 4.44 -0.02
CA GLN A 91 11.24 3.10 -0.45
C GLN A 91 11.43 2.18 0.77
N PRO A 92 10.55 1.19 0.98
CA PRO A 92 10.75 0.18 2.01
C PRO A 92 12.06 -0.57 1.75
N GLN A 93 12.91 -0.64 2.77
CA GLN A 93 14.19 -1.37 2.73
C GLN A 93 14.05 -2.76 3.33
N ARG A 94 13.25 -2.88 4.39
CA ARG A 94 13.11 -4.12 5.16
C ARG A 94 11.69 -4.27 5.68
N ILE A 95 11.23 -5.53 5.72
CA ILE A 95 9.94 -5.93 6.28
C ILE A 95 10.25 -6.81 7.49
N LEU A 96 10.01 -6.28 8.68
CA LEU A 96 10.23 -7.02 9.92
C LEU A 96 9.00 -7.87 10.23
N ARG A 97 9.20 -9.19 10.42
CA ARG A 97 8.13 -10.13 10.76
C ARG A 97 8.14 -10.39 12.27
N GLY A 98 6.98 -10.23 12.91
CA GLY A 98 6.77 -10.60 14.31
C GLY A 98 6.54 -12.11 14.49
N ARG A 99 6.37 -12.55 15.75
CA ARG A 99 6.32 -13.96 16.20
C ARG A 99 5.18 -14.85 15.63
N LYS A 100 4.36 -14.36 14.69
CA LYS A 100 3.31 -15.14 14.00
C LYS A 100 3.21 -14.84 12.50
N GLY A 101 4.29 -14.38 11.86
CA GLY A 101 4.28 -14.00 10.43
C GLY A 101 3.54 -12.69 10.13
N ALA A 102 2.98 -12.03 11.15
CA ALA A 102 2.49 -10.66 11.08
C ALA A 102 3.65 -9.72 10.75
N VAL A 103 3.45 -8.82 9.79
CA VAL A 103 4.42 -7.76 9.51
C VAL A 103 4.31 -6.75 10.64
N ALA A 104 5.40 -6.58 11.38
CA ALA A 104 5.42 -5.73 12.56
C ALA A 104 5.73 -4.28 12.20
N ARG A 105 6.67 -4.04 11.26
CA ARG A 105 7.14 -2.70 10.87
C ARG A 105 7.76 -2.71 9.47
N GLY A 106 7.60 -1.60 8.75
CA GLY A 106 8.38 -1.27 7.55
C GLY A 106 9.38 -0.15 7.86
N GLU A 107 10.65 -0.36 7.54
CA GLU A 107 11.67 0.70 7.59
C GLU A 107 11.90 1.24 6.18
N HIS A 108 12.01 2.56 6.07
CA HIS A 108 12.21 3.25 4.79
C HIS A 108 13.10 4.48 4.99
N ASP A 109 13.83 4.86 3.94
CA ASP A 109 14.51 6.15 3.91
C ASP A 109 13.64 7.18 3.20
N PRO A 110 13.46 8.39 3.78
CA PRO A 110 12.88 9.50 3.05
C PRO A 110 13.84 9.96 1.95
N TYR A 111 13.39 9.95 0.71
CA TYR A 111 14.13 10.54 -0.41
C TYR A 111 13.78 12.01 -0.59
N ARG A 112 14.81 12.84 -0.76
CA ARG A 112 14.66 14.25 -1.14
C ARG A 112 14.92 14.35 -2.64
N ASN A 113 13.91 14.77 -3.42
CA ASN A 113 14.10 14.98 -4.86
C ASN A 113 15.07 16.14 -5.09
N GLY A 114 16.19 15.87 -5.77
CA GLY A 114 17.01 16.90 -6.41
C GLY A 114 16.23 17.56 -7.54
N ARG A 115 16.48 18.85 -7.81
CA ARG A 115 15.79 19.62 -8.86
C ARG A 115 15.81 18.87 -10.19
N ALA A 116 14.68 18.91 -10.90
CA ALA A 116 14.47 18.21 -12.17
C ALA A 116 15.48 18.69 -13.23
N GLY A 117 16.46 17.85 -13.53
CA GLY A 117 17.42 18.07 -14.62
C GLY A 117 18.70 17.26 -14.41
N ALA A 118 18.84 16.18 -15.19
CA ALA A 118 20.02 15.32 -15.31
C ALA A 118 20.37 14.40 -14.11
N GLY A 119 20.35 13.08 -14.36
CA GLY A 119 21.01 12.04 -13.54
C GLY A 119 20.41 11.78 -12.16
N ARG A 120 19.69 10.65 -11.98
CA ARG A 120 19.16 10.21 -10.68
C ARG A 120 20.29 9.75 -9.74
N ALA A 121 20.96 10.68 -9.09
CA ALA A 121 21.67 10.42 -7.86
C ALA A 121 20.90 11.11 -6.72
N THR A 122 20.17 10.32 -5.94
CA THR A 122 19.41 10.79 -4.77
C THR A 122 19.97 10.14 -3.51
N SER A 123 20.36 10.94 -2.52
CA SER A 123 20.92 10.45 -1.26
C SER A 123 19.80 10.21 -0.23
N PRO A 124 19.84 9.08 0.51
CA PRO A 124 18.88 8.80 1.58
C PRO A 124 19.07 9.76 2.76
N ALA A 125 17.97 10.22 3.36
CA ALA A 125 17.94 10.89 4.67
C ALA A 125 17.64 9.86 5.79
N PRO A 126 17.78 10.20 7.09
CA PRO A 126 17.58 9.24 8.18
C PRO A 126 16.19 8.61 8.16
N GLY A 127 16.14 7.28 8.28
CA GLY A 127 14.94 6.48 8.01
C GLY A 127 13.74 6.73 8.94
N GLY A 128 12.54 6.52 8.39
CA GLY A 128 11.25 6.58 9.08
C GLY A 128 10.62 5.19 9.28
N ARG A 129 9.49 5.16 10.00
CA ARG A 129 8.72 3.94 10.27
C ARG A 129 7.25 4.10 9.86
N PHE A 130 6.66 2.99 9.42
CA PHE A 130 5.21 2.79 9.31
C PHE A 130 4.75 1.71 10.26
#